data_AF-A0A7C6V379-F1
#
_entry.id   AF-A0A7C6V379-F1
#
_cell.length_a   1.000
_cell.length_b   1.000
_cell.length_c   1.000
_cell.angle_alpha   90.00
_cell.angle_beta   90.00
_cell.angle_gamma   90.00
#
_symmetry.space_group_name_H-M   'P 1'
#
loop_
_entity.id
_entity.type
_entity.pdbx_description
1 polymer ?
#
loop_
_entity_poly.entity_id
_entity_poly.type
_entity_poly.pdbx_seq_one_letter_code
_entity_poly.pdbx_strand_id
1 'polypeptide(L)' 'MPDGGLEVRFEVSGAAEMIPWLMGWGAAVEVLEPGWLREAIVATLKETLSIYRRETGAF' A
#
# COMPACT_ATOMS: atom_id res chain seq x y z
N MET A 1 16.67 -11.49 4.39
CA MET A 1 16.41 -11.62 5.85
C MET A 1 16.20 -13.10 6.20
N PRO A 2 16.29 -13.50 7.47
CA PRO A 2 16.15 -14.90 7.90
C PRO A 2 14.78 -15.54 7.53
N ASP A 3 13.79 -14.71 7.22
CA ASP A 3 12.42 -15.05 6.84
C ASP A 3 12.20 -15.15 5.31
N GLY A 4 13.25 -14.97 4.50
CA GLY A 4 13.14 -14.96 3.03
C GLY A 4 12.74 -13.61 2.44
N GLY A 5 12.62 -12.55 3.25
CA GLY A 5 12.37 -11.18 2.79
C GLY A 5 13.61 -10.49 2.22
N LEU A 6 13.38 -9.40 1.47
CA LEU A 6 14.40 -8.50 0.94
C LEU A 6 13.97 -7.05 1.11
N GLU A 7 14.90 -6.20 1.55
CA GLU A 7 14.75 -4.75 1.48
C GLU A 7 15.19 -4.25 0.10
N VAL A 8 14.34 -3.45 -0.54
CA VAL A 8 14.61 -2.88 -1.87
C VAL A 8 14.52 -1.36 -1.79
N ARG A 9 15.45 -0.68 -2.46
CA ARG A 9 15.46 0.77 -2.62
C ARG A 9 15.27 1.12 -4.08
N PHE A 10 14.39 2.10 -4.33
CA PHE A 10 14.14 2.65 -5.66
C PHE A 10 14.61 4.10 -5.69
N GLU A 11 15.21 4.49 -6.81
CA GLU A 11 15.46 5.89 -7.16
C GLU A 11 14.52 6.24 -8.31
N VAL A 12 13.63 7.21 -8.07
CA VAL A 12 12.57 7.59 -9.01
C VAL A 12 12.46 9.11 -9.06
N SER A 13 12.04 9.65 -10.21
CA SER A 13 11.76 11.08 -10.35
C SER A 13 10.51 11.53 -9.58
N GLY A 14 9.62 10.60 -9.24
CA GLY A 14 8.46 10.81 -8.39
C GLY A 14 7.83 9.49 -7.95
N ALA A 15 7.29 9.45 -6.73
CA ALA A 15 6.74 8.23 -6.13
C ALA A 15 5.21 8.10 -6.23
N ALA A 16 4.52 9.06 -6.86
CA ALA A 16 3.06 9.01 -7.03
C ALA A 16 2.59 7.79 -7.84
N GLU A 17 3.33 7.44 -8.90
CA GLU A 17 3.04 6.28 -9.75
C GLU A 17 3.34 4.94 -9.05
N MET A 18 4.17 4.95 -7.99
CA MET A 18 4.47 3.74 -7.22
C MET A 18 3.29 3.31 -6.36
N ILE A 19 2.42 4.23 -5.94
CA ILE A 19 1.27 3.95 -5.06
C ILE A 19 0.38 2.82 -5.63
N PRO A 20 -0.15 2.89 -6.87
CA PRO A 20 -0.98 1.81 -7.41
C PRO A 20 -0.22 0.49 -7.57
N TRP A 21 1.09 0.51 -7.86
CA TRP A 21 1.89 -0.71 -7.97
C TRP A 21 2.07 -1.41 -6.62
N LEU A 22 2.42 -0.65 -5.58
CA LEU A 22 2.57 -1.15 -4.21
C LEU A 22 1.24 -1.70 -3.68
N MET A 23 0.13 -1.01 -3.96
CA MET A 23 -1.20 -1.48 -3.59
C MET A 23 -1.57 -2.81 -4.26
N GLY A 24 -1.12 -3.04 -5.50
CA GLY A 24 -1.35 -4.30 -6.23
C GLY A 24 -0.68 -5.51 -5.59
N TRP A 25 0.42 -5.32 -4.85
CA TRP A 25 1.09 -6.38 -4.10
C TRP A 25 0.43 -6.69 -2.75
N GLY A 26 -0.37 -5.77 -2.22
CA GLY A 26 -1.08 -5.94 -0.96
C GLY A 26 -0.14 -6.23 0.20
N ALA A 27 -0.45 -7.26 0.99
CA ALA A 27 0.29 -7.61 2.20
C ALA A 27 1.68 -8.24 1.96
N ALA A 28 2.09 -8.44 0.70
CA ALA A 28 3.41 -8.98 0.37
C ALA A 28 4.54 -7.95 0.53
N VAL A 29 4.21 -6.66 0.70
CA VAL A 29 5.18 -5.57 0.85
C VAL A 29 4.79 -4.62 1.97
N GLU A 30 5.78 -3.92 2.52
CA GLU A 30 5.56 -2.74 3.33
C GLU A 30 6.50 -1.60 2.89
N VAL A 31 6.02 -0.36 3.02
CA VAL A 31 6.82 0.84 2.69
C VAL A 31 7.58 1.27 3.93
N LEU A 32 8.90 1.07 3.97
CA LEU A 32 9.74 1.51 5.08
C LEU A 32 9.89 3.04 5.09
N GLU A 33 10.27 3.62 3.96
CA GLU A 33 10.49 5.06 3.75
C GLU A 33 10.13 5.45 2.31
N PRO A 34 9.80 6.73 2.04
CA PRO A 34 9.59 7.81 3.00
C PRO A 34 8.25 7.69 3.74
N GLY A 35 8.15 8.26 4.95
CA GLY A 35 6.97 8.13 5.81
C GLY A 35 5.65 8.56 5.15
N TRP A 36 5.68 9.64 4.35
CA TRP A 36 4.49 10.12 3.64
C TRP A 36 3.91 9.07 2.67
N LEU A 37 4.76 8.22 2.07
CA LEU A 37 4.32 7.19 1.13
C LEU A 37 3.61 6.06 1.89
N ARG A 38 4.11 5.69 3.07
CA ARG A 38 3.44 4.76 3.99
C ARG A 38 2.07 5.31 4.41
N GLU A 39 1.99 6.59 4.75
CA GLU A 39 0.73 7.25 5.13
C GLU A 39 -0.30 7.25 3.99
N ALA A 40 0.14 7.52 2.76
CA ALA A 40 -0.72 7.47 1.58
C ALA A 40 -1.33 6.07 1.37
N ILE A 41 -0.51 5.02 1.45
CA ILE A 41 -0.97 3.63 1.34
C ILE A 41 -1.99 3.28 2.44
N VAL A 42 -1.70 3.65 3.70
CA VAL A 42 -2.62 3.43 4.83
C VAL A 42 -3.95 4.14 4.63
N ALA A 43 -3.94 5.38 4.13
CA ALA A 43 -5.16 6.14 3.85
C ALA A 43 -6.01 5.44 2.79
N THR A 44 -5.42 5.03 1.67
CA THR A 44 -6.13 4.32 0.59
C THR A 44 -6.69 2.97 1.04
N LEU A 45 -5.94 2.20 1.85
CA LEU A 45 -6.41 0.92 2.39
C LEU A 45 -7.60 1.11 3.35
N LYS A 46 -7.56 2.15 4.20
CA LYS A 46 -8.68 2.49 5.10
C LYS A 46 -9.93 2.90 4.31
N GLU A 47 -9.78 3.71 3.27
CA GLU A 47 -10.87 4.10 2.38
C GLU A 47 -11.47 2.87 1.70
N THR A 48 -10.62 2.01 1.13
CA THR A 48 -11.03 0.74 0.51
C THR A 48 -11.83 -0.12 1.49
N LEU A 49 -11.31 -0.31 2.70
CA LEU A 49 -11.99 -1.07 3.74
C LEU A 49 -13.34 -0.43 4.14
N SER A 50 -13.43 0.90 4.15
CA SER A 50 -14.70 1.59 4.44
C SER A 50 -15.77 1.30 3.38
N ILE A 51 -15.38 1.13 2.11
CA ILE A 51 -16.30 0.78 1.03
C ILE A 51 -16.90 -0.61 1.28
N TYR A 52 -16.07 -1.59 1.62
CA TYR A 52 -16.53 -2.96 1.88
C TYR A 52 -17.21 -3.14 3.25
N ARG A 53 -16.97 -2.24 4.21
CA ARG A 53 -17.65 -2.23 5.51
C ARG A 53 -19.03 -1.60 5.47
N ARG A 54 -19.30 -0.71 4.52
CA ARG A 54 -20.67 -0.26 4.28
C ARG A 54 -21.44 -1.52 3.87
N GLU A 55 -22.37 -1.96 4.73
CA GLU A 55 -23.22 -3.11 4.46
C GLU A 55 -23.69 -3.04 3.02
N THR A 56 -23.39 -4.09 2.26
CA THR A 56 -23.98 -4.32 0.95
C THR A 56 -25.48 -4.48 1.21
N GLY A 57 -26.23 -3.39 1.13
CA GLY A 57 -27.68 -3.44 1.00
C GLY A 57 -27.97 -4.38 -0.16
N ALA A 58 -28.64 -5.49 0.17
CA ALA A 58 -29.14 -6.54 -0.71
C ALA A 58 -28.94 -6.29 -2.22
N PHE A 59 -28.03 -7.07 -2.82
CA PHE A 59 -28.17 -7.45 -4.22
C PHE A 59 -29.12 -8.64 -4.32
#